data_AF-A0A2U3RTY0-F1
#
_entry.id   AF-A0A2U3RTY0-F1
#
_cell.length_a   1.000
_cell.length_b   1.000
_cell.length_c   1.000
_cell.angle_alpha   90.00
_cell.angle_beta   90.00
_cell.angle_gamma   90.00
#
_symmetry.space_group_name_H-M   'P 1'
#
loop_
_entity.id
_entity.type
_entity.pdbx_description
1 polymer ?
#
loop_
_entity_poly.entity_id
_entity_poly.type
_entity_poly.pdbx_seq_one_letter_code
_entity_poly.pdbx_strand_id
1 'polypeptide(L)'
;MEEAIAIVKRANIHHCNNIPRITQILSVLIFESLQDTGTLLQIGTGEGKSTTCAMLAAIKALQGNKVDIVTTSSVLAQRDANEKEGFFNILGLSCGSNVEDPFDGQEKICYSKDIVYGPIHEFQFDWLRHEHKKYGTRGDREFGVVIVDEVDSMLIDELDQTARLARSMPGMEHIAPILCGVANAFCAN
;
A
#
# COMPACT_ATOMS: atom_id res chain seq x y z
N MET A 1 -2.94 -24.04 7.36
CA MET A 1 -3.99 -23.09 6.91
C MET A 1 -5.08 -22.95 7.96
N GLU A 2 -5.76 -24.04 8.33
CA GLU A 2 -6.85 -24.01 9.33
C GLU A 2 -6.42 -23.44 10.69
N GLU A 3 -5.24 -23.81 11.17
CA GLU A 3 -4.65 -23.27 12.41
C GLU A 3 -4.43 -21.76 12.34
N ALA A 4 -3.88 -21.25 11.23
CA ALA A 4 -3.66 -19.82 11.04
C ALA A 4 -4.97 -19.04 11.08
N ILE A 5 -6.03 -19.56 10.44
CA ILE A 5 -7.37 -18.95 10.46
C ILE A 5 -7.95 -18.99 11.88
N ALA A 6 -7.78 -20.09 12.62
CA ALA A 6 -8.26 -20.19 13.99
C ALA A 6 -7.55 -19.19 14.92
N ILE A 7 -6.23 -19.05 14.80
CA ILE A 7 -5.41 -18.10 15.56
C ILE A 7 -5.82 -16.66 15.23
N VAL A 8 -5.93 -16.32 13.95
CA VAL A 8 -6.33 -14.99 13.49
C VAL A 8 -7.76 -14.64 13.93
N LYS A 9 -8.69 -15.59 13.83
CA LYS A 9 -10.05 -15.44 14.37
C LYS A 9 -10.02 -15.17 15.87
N ARG A 10 -9.17 -15.89 16.61
CA ARG A 10 -9.02 -15.70 18.06
C ARG A 10 -8.44 -14.34 18.40
N ALA A 11 -7.43 -13.87 17.67
CA ALA A 11 -6.86 -12.54 17.83
C ALA A 11 -7.90 -11.44 17.54
N ASN A 12 -8.73 -11.60 16.50
CA ASN A 12 -9.81 -10.65 16.22
C ASN A 12 -10.84 -10.59 17.36
N ILE A 13 -11.21 -11.73 17.94
CA ILE A 13 -12.12 -11.76 19.09
C ILE A 13 -11.51 -11.02 20.28
N HIS A 14 -10.21 -11.22 20.54
CA HIS A 14 -9.52 -10.52 21.63
C HIS A 14 -9.39 -9.01 21.40
N HIS A 15 -9.11 -8.57 20.17
CA HIS A 15 -8.93 -7.15 19.86
C HIS A 15 -10.26 -6.40 19.71
N CYS A 16 -11.18 -6.93 18.90
CA CYS A 16 -12.42 -6.24 18.52
C CYS A 16 -13.63 -6.63 19.39
N ASN A 17 -13.50 -7.58 20.30
CA ASN A 17 -14.60 -8.14 21.10
C ASN A 17 -15.80 -8.63 20.26
N ASN A 18 -15.50 -9.15 19.07
CA ASN A 18 -16.46 -9.53 18.04
C ASN A 18 -16.00 -10.85 17.37
N ILE A 19 -16.95 -11.76 17.15
CA ILE A 19 -16.72 -13.00 16.40
C ILE A 19 -16.85 -12.71 14.89
N PRO A 20 -15.80 -12.93 14.07
CA PRO A 20 -15.89 -12.76 12.63
C PRO A 20 -17.07 -13.53 12.03
N ARG A 21 -17.82 -12.87 11.15
CA ARG A 21 -18.96 -13.46 10.45
C ARG A 21 -18.49 -14.58 9.53
N ILE A 22 -19.41 -15.49 9.20
CA ILE A 22 -19.14 -16.59 8.25
C ILE A 22 -18.69 -16.04 6.89
N THR A 23 -19.27 -14.94 6.42
CA THR A 23 -18.89 -14.28 5.16
C THR A 23 -17.44 -13.81 5.16
N GLN A 24 -16.95 -13.28 6.29
CA GLN A 24 -15.56 -12.82 6.44
C GLN A 24 -14.59 -14.00 6.44
N ILE A 25 -14.90 -15.07 7.19
CA ILE A 25 -14.09 -16.29 7.22
C ILE A 25 -14.06 -16.97 5.86
N LEU A 26 -15.21 -17.05 5.18
CA LEU A 26 -15.32 -17.62 3.84
C LEU A 26 -14.49 -16.81 2.82
N SER A 27 -14.52 -15.49 2.90
CA SER A 27 -13.71 -14.63 2.03
C SER A 27 -12.21 -14.91 2.19
N VAL A 28 -11.73 -15.02 3.43
CA VAL A 28 -10.34 -15.38 3.74
C VAL A 28 -9.99 -16.77 3.18
N LEU A 29 -10.86 -17.75 3.36
CA LEU A 29 -10.67 -19.11 2.84
C LEU A 29 -10.60 -19.15 1.31
N ILE A 30 -11.42 -18.35 0.62
CA ILE A 30 -11.40 -18.27 -0.84
C ILE A 30 -10.07 -17.70 -1.30
N PHE A 31 -9.61 -16.58 -0.71
CA PHE A 31 -8.30 -16.02 -1.03
C PHE A 31 -7.13 -16.97 -0.76
N GLU A 32 -7.19 -17.74 0.34
CA GLU A 32 -6.15 -18.72 0.65
C GLU A 32 -6.17 -19.95 -0.26
N SER A 33 -7.32 -20.33 -0.82
CA SER A 33 -7.42 -21.52 -1.68
C SER A 33 -7.00 -21.26 -3.14
N LEU A 34 -6.99 -20.00 -3.58
CA LEU A 34 -6.74 -19.59 -4.97
C LEU A 34 -5.33 -18.98 -5.18
N GLN A 35 -4.32 -19.48 -4.45
CA GLN A 35 -3.00 -18.84 -4.25
C GLN A 35 -2.28 -18.33 -5.52
N ASP A 36 -2.52 -18.92 -6.69
CA ASP A 36 -1.84 -18.58 -7.95
C ASP A 36 -2.62 -17.64 -8.88
N THR A 37 -3.81 -17.19 -8.48
CA THR A 37 -4.66 -16.32 -9.30
C THR A 37 -4.94 -15.00 -8.63
N GLY A 38 -4.79 -13.90 -9.37
CA GLY A 38 -5.37 -12.62 -9.00
C GLY A 38 -6.88 -12.82 -8.78
N THR A 39 -7.32 -12.68 -7.54
CA THR A 39 -8.70 -12.95 -7.12
C THR A 39 -9.39 -11.65 -6.77
N LEU A 40 -10.61 -11.46 -7.29
CA LEU A 40 -11.47 -10.32 -6.94
C LEU A 40 -12.69 -10.86 -6.20
N LEU A 41 -12.88 -10.42 -4.96
CA LEU A 41 -14.07 -10.72 -4.17
C LEU A 41 -14.91 -9.47 -3.98
N GLN A 42 -16.18 -9.55 -4.38
CA GLN A 42 -17.16 -8.51 -4.09
C GLN A 42 -17.75 -8.73 -2.70
N ILE A 43 -17.43 -7.82 -1.78
CA ILE A 43 -17.92 -7.81 -0.40
C ILE A 43 -18.76 -6.54 -0.24
N GLY A 44 -20.03 -6.68 0.12
CA GLY A 44 -20.93 -5.54 0.29
C GLY A 44 -20.47 -4.59 1.40
N THR A 45 -20.78 -3.30 1.25
CA THR A 45 -20.50 -2.29 2.28
C THR A 45 -21.18 -2.67 3.59
N GLY A 46 -20.44 -2.60 4.70
CA GLY A 46 -20.94 -3.01 6.02
C GLY A 46 -20.79 -4.51 6.34
N GLU A 47 -20.31 -5.34 5.41
CA GLU A 47 -19.96 -6.75 5.68
C GLU A 47 -18.60 -6.93 6.37
N GLY A 48 -17.91 -5.82 6.68
CA GLY A 48 -16.67 -5.81 7.44
C GLY A 48 -15.43 -6.13 6.60
N LYS A 49 -15.35 -5.51 5.41
CA LYS A 49 -14.21 -5.61 4.48
C LYS A 49 -12.87 -5.31 5.13
N SER A 50 -12.75 -4.20 5.90
CA SER A 50 -11.52 -3.86 6.63
C SER A 50 -11.05 -4.97 7.58
N THR A 51 -11.97 -5.65 8.28
CA THR A 51 -11.63 -6.80 9.14
C THR A 51 -11.22 -8.01 8.32
N THR A 52 -11.90 -8.31 7.22
CA THR A 52 -11.50 -9.37 6.29
C THR A 52 -10.09 -9.12 5.73
N CYS A 53 -9.79 -7.90 5.29
CA CYS A 53 -8.47 -7.51 4.79
C CYS A 53 -7.39 -7.67 5.86
N ALA A 54 -7.65 -7.22 7.10
CA ALA A 54 -6.70 -7.37 8.20
C ALA A 54 -6.42 -8.85 8.52
N MET A 55 -7.45 -9.69 8.57
CA MET A 55 -7.29 -11.13 8.79
C MET A 55 -6.49 -11.81 7.67
N LEU A 56 -6.77 -11.47 6.41
CA LEU A 56 -6.02 -11.99 5.26
C LEU A 56 -4.55 -11.55 5.31
N ALA A 57 -4.30 -10.26 5.55
CA ALA A 57 -2.96 -9.71 5.68
C ALA A 57 -2.15 -10.40 6.79
N ALA A 58 -2.78 -10.63 7.95
CA ALA A 58 -2.14 -11.34 9.04
C ALA A 58 -1.75 -12.77 8.65
N ILE A 59 -2.62 -13.51 7.95
CA ILE A 59 -2.31 -14.88 7.50
C ILE A 59 -1.13 -14.86 6.52
N LYS A 60 -1.13 -13.95 5.55
CA LYS A 60 -0.04 -13.82 4.57
C LYS A 60 1.28 -13.42 5.23
N ALA A 61 1.22 -12.53 6.23
CA ALA A 61 2.39 -12.13 7.01
C ALA A 61 2.95 -13.28 7.86
N LEU A 62 2.10 -14.08 8.51
CA LEU A 62 2.51 -15.29 9.24
C LEU A 62 3.11 -16.37 8.33
N GLN A 63 2.79 -16.35 7.03
CA GLN A 63 3.43 -17.20 6.01
C GLN A 63 4.80 -16.67 5.55
N GLY A 64 5.27 -15.54 6.10
CA GLY A 64 6.57 -14.94 5.77
C GLY A 64 6.52 -13.87 4.68
N ASN A 65 5.33 -13.49 4.20
CA ASN A 65 5.22 -12.45 3.17
C ASN A 65 5.16 -11.05 3.79
N LYS A 66 5.76 -10.07 3.13
CA LYS A 66 5.46 -8.66 3.39
C LYS A 66 4.16 -8.28 2.66
N VAL A 67 3.25 -7.60 3.36
CA VAL A 67 1.91 -7.28 2.84
C VAL A 67 1.73 -5.77 2.69
N ASP A 68 1.40 -5.32 1.49
CA ASP A 68 1.04 -3.94 1.18
C ASP A 68 -0.48 -3.86 0.98
N ILE A 69 -1.19 -3.13 1.84
CA ILE A 69 -2.64 -2.92 1.74
C ILE A 69 -2.87 -1.54 1.11
N VAL A 70 -3.39 -1.55 -0.12
CA VAL A 70 -3.58 -0.36 -0.94
C VAL A 70 -5.03 0.08 -0.82
N THR A 71 -5.23 1.36 -0.55
CA THR A 71 -6.54 2.04 -0.56
C THR A 71 -6.45 3.30 -1.42
N THR A 72 -7.58 3.94 -1.70
CA THR A 72 -7.65 5.23 -2.41
C THR A 72 -7.38 6.40 -1.45
N SER A 73 -7.76 6.26 -0.18
CA SER A 73 -7.72 7.34 0.81
C SER A 73 -6.58 7.23 1.80
N SER A 74 -5.79 8.30 1.91
CA SER A 74 -4.74 8.44 2.93
C SER A 74 -5.30 8.41 4.36
N VAL A 75 -6.50 8.98 4.56
CA VAL A 75 -7.18 8.99 5.87
C VAL A 75 -7.63 7.58 6.24
N LEU A 76 -8.19 6.82 5.29
CA LEU A 76 -8.59 5.43 5.54
C LEU A 76 -7.37 4.54 5.79
N ALA A 77 -6.29 4.70 5.01
CA ALA A 77 -5.04 3.98 5.22
C ALA A 77 -4.52 4.18 6.65
N GLN A 78 -4.47 5.44 7.09
CA GLN A 78 -3.94 5.78 8.40
C GLN A 78 -4.82 5.28 9.54
N ARG A 79 -6.14 5.48 9.41
CA ARG A 79 -7.11 5.00 10.37
C ARG A 79 -7.01 3.49 10.52
N ASP A 80 -7.05 2.75 9.42
CA ASP A 80 -7.08 1.29 9.45
C ASP A 80 -5.75 0.72 9.97
N ALA A 81 -4.61 1.34 9.65
CA ALA A 81 -3.33 0.98 10.26
C ALA A 81 -3.36 1.12 11.79
N ASN A 82 -3.84 2.26 12.30
CA ASN A 82 -3.86 2.55 13.73
C ASN A 82 -4.90 1.68 14.47
N GLU A 83 -6.09 1.49 13.89
CA GLU A 83 -7.14 0.65 14.47
C GLU A 83 -6.76 -0.84 14.51
N LYS A 84 -5.97 -1.32 13.53
CA LYS A 84 -5.57 -2.72 13.43
C LYS A 84 -4.21 -3.03 14.06
N GLU A 85 -3.47 -2.02 14.53
CA GLU A 85 -2.17 -2.21 15.18
C GLU A 85 -2.24 -3.19 16.36
N GLY A 86 -3.19 -3.01 17.27
CA GLY A 86 -3.38 -3.94 18.39
C GLY A 86 -3.67 -5.38 17.96
N PHE A 87 -4.43 -5.55 16.87
CA PHE A 87 -4.72 -6.87 16.30
C PHE A 87 -3.47 -7.55 15.74
N PHE A 88 -2.64 -6.84 14.98
CA PHE A 88 -1.39 -7.38 14.46
C PHE A 88 -0.37 -7.65 15.57
N ASN A 89 -0.28 -6.77 16.57
CA ASN A 89 0.61 -6.93 17.72
C ASN A 89 0.29 -8.20 18.54
N ILE A 90 -0.98 -8.57 18.70
CA ILE A 90 -1.38 -9.83 19.35
C ILE A 90 -0.78 -11.05 18.62
N LEU A 91 -0.60 -10.95 17.31
CA LEU A 91 -0.04 -12.00 16.46
C LEU A 91 1.50 -11.91 16.33
N GLY A 92 2.13 -10.96 17.02
CA GLY A 92 3.57 -10.70 16.91
C GLY A 92 3.99 -10.03 15.59
N LEU A 93 3.03 -9.44 14.88
CA LEU A 93 3.26 -8.76 13.60
C LEU A 93 3.25 -7.24 13.81
N SER A 94 4.03 -6.54 12.99
CA SER A 94 4.09 -5.09 12.97
C SER A 94 3.27 -4.51 11.81
N CYS A 95 2.55 -3.41 12.04
CA CYS A 95 1.87 -2.68 10.97
C CYS A 95 2.12 -1.18 11.03
N GLY A 96 2.01 -0.49 9.90
CA GLY A 96 2.07 0.96 9.85
C GLY A 96 1.49 1.50 8.56
N SER A 97 1.58 2.81 8.40
CA SER A 97 1.10 3.54 7.24
C SER A 97 2.27 4.25 6.56
N ASN A 98 2.31 4.23 5.24
CA ASN A 98 3.30 5.01 4.48
C ASN A 98 2.95 6.51 4.43
N VAL A 99 1.79 6.93 4.93
CA VAL A 99 1.39 8.34 5.03
C VAL A 99 2.01 9.02 6.24
N GLU A 100 2.11 8.31 7.36
CA GLU A 100 2.69 8.81 8.63
C GLU A 100 4.23 8.93 8.60
N ASP A 101 4.84 8.41 7.55
CA ASP A 101 6.29 8.35 7.38
C ASP A 101 6.69 9.09 6.10
N PRO A 102 6.69 10.44 6.09
CA PRO A 102 7.01 11.20 4.90
C PRO A 102 8.48 10.97 4.50
N PHE A 103 8.74 10.86 3.19
CA PHE A 103 10.09 10.68 2.69
C PHE A 103 10.97 11.91 3.01
N ASP A 104 12.08 11.69 3.72
CA ASP A 104 13.03 12.72 4.17
C ASP A 104 14.39 12.65 3.46
N GLY A 105 14.53 11.77 2.45
CA GLY A 105 15.80 11.47 1.80
C GLY A 105 16.36 10.08 2.12
N GLN A 106 15.77 9.36 3.08
CA GLN A 106 16.24 8.06 3.56
C GLN A 106 15.18 6.95 3.37
N GLU A 107 15.51 5.75 3.84
CA GLU A 107 14.55 4.66 3.95
C GLU A 107 13.41 5.03 4.90
N LYS A 108 12.18 4.78 4.45
CA LYS A 108 10.99 4.95 5.28
C LYS A 108 10.85 3.76 6.23
N ILE A 109 10.84 4.05 7.52
CA ILE A 109 10.68 3.13 8.64
C ILE A 109 9.46 2.22 8.44
N CYS A 110 8.37 2.71 7.86
CA CYS A 110 7.15 1.92 7.65
C CYS A 110 7.43 0.64 6.83
N TYR A 111 8.37 0.67 5.88
CA TYR A 111 8.65 -0.47 5.01
C TYR A 111 9.38 -1.63 5.70
N SER A 112 9.97 -1.38 6.88
CA SER A 112 10.52 -2.44 7.75
C SER A 112 9.42 -3.33 8.38
N LYS A 113 8.19 -2.81 8.49
CA LYS A 113 7.07 -3.50 9.14
C LYS A 113 6.54 -4.68 8.31
N ASP A 114 5.74 -5.55 8.90
CA ASP A 114 5.18 -6.72 8.19
C ASP A 114 4.05 -6.32 7.26
N ILE A 115 3.17 -5.44 7.74
CA ILE A 115 2.03 -4.89 6.99
C ILE A 115 2.20 -3.38 6.83
N VAL A 116 2.03 -2.89 5.60
CA VAL A 116 2.02 -1.45 5.30
C VAL A 116 0.70 -1.08 4.64
N TYR A 117 -0.04 -0.17 5.26
CA TYR A 117 -1.20 0.48 4.64
C TYR A 117 -0.75 1.73 3.90
N GLY A 118 -1.43 2.06 2.81
CA GLY A 118 -1.13 3.30 2.11
C GLY A 118 -2.05 3.57 0.94
N PRO A 119 -2.16 4.84 0.51
CA PRO A 119 -2.79 5.13 -0.75
C PRO A 119 -1.89 4.72 -1.92
N ILE A 120 -2.50 4.39 -3.07
CA ILE A 120 -1.78 3.90 -4.24
C ILE A 120 -0.67 4.86 -4.72
N HIS A 121 -0.93 6.17 -4.71
CA HIS A 121 0.02 7.18 -5.17
C HIS A 121 1.29 7.24 -4.31
N GLU A 122 1.19 7.08 -2.99
CA GLU A 122 2.39 7.07 -2.11
C GLU A 122 3.26 5.84 -2.37
N PHE A 123 2.65 4.66 -2.56
CA PHE A 123 3.39 3.47 -2.95
C PHE A 123 4.10 3.66 -4.30
N GLN A 124 3.43 4.27 -5.28
CA GLN A 124 4.01 4.58 -6.58
C GLN A 124 5.19 5.57 -6.45
N PHE A 125 5.02 6.66 -5.69
CA PHE A 125 6.09 7.63 -5.47
C PHE A 125 7.29 7.02 -4.74
N ASP A 126 7.06 6.22 -3.70
CA ASP A 126 8.13 5.56 -2.96
C ASP A 126 8.85 4.52 -3.81
N TRP A 127 8.14 3.78 -4.66
CA TRP A 127 8.75 2.90 -5.65
C TRP A 127 9.62 3.68 -6.65
N LEU A 128 9.11 4.78 -7.22
CA LEU A 128 9.88 5.60 -8.15
C LEU A 128 11.12 6.22 -7.48
N ARG A 129 11.01 6.66 -6.22
CA ARG A 129 12.15 7.17 -5.43
C ARG A 129 13.18 6.06 -5.16
N HIS A 130 12.72 4.87 -4.79
CA HIS A 130 13.58 3.73 -4.54
C HIS A 130 14.30 3.30 -5.83
N GLU A 131 13.56 3.06 -6.92
CA GLU A 131 14.13 2.45 -8.12
C GLU A 131 14.83 3.45 -9.05
N HIS A 132 14.24 4.63 -9.30
CA HIS A 132 14.80 5.59 -10.26
C HIS A 132 15.80 6.57 -9.64
N LYS A 133 15.60 6.95 -8.37
CA LYS A 133 16.52 7.86 -7.66
C LYS A 133 17.56 7.11 -6.83
N LYS A 134 17.41 5.80 -6.64
CA LYS A 134 18.30 4.96 -5.83
C LYS A 134 18.46 5.51 -4.41
N TYR A 135 17.41 6.12 -3.87
CA TYR A 135 17.38 6.62 -2.50
C TYR A 135 17.17 5.52 -1.46
N GLY A 136 16.89 4.28 -1.87
CA GLY A 136 16.63 3.20 -0.92
C GLY A 136 15.33 3.42 -0.11
N THR A 137 14.36 4.19 -0.63
CA THR A 137 13.15 4.59 0.11
C THR A 137 12.38 3.42 0.74
N ARG A 138 12.30 2.27 0.05
CA ARG A 138 11.67 1.02 0.54
C ARG A 138 12.61 0.09 1.33
N GLY A 139 13.88 0.44 1.52
CA GLY A 139 14.87 -0.45 2.11
C GLY A 139 15.00 -1.75 1.33
N ASP A 140 15.07 -2.86 2.07
CA ASP A 140 15.12 -4.21 1.50
C ASP A 140 13.72 -4.82 1.23
N ARG A 141 12.63 -4.02 1.35
CA ARG A 141 11.26 -4.52 1.16
C ARG A 141 10.94 -4.78 -0.31
N GLU A 142 10.99 -6.04 -0.70
CA GLU A 142 10.49 -6.54 -1.98
C GLU A 142 8.94 -6.56 -2.05
N PHE A 143 8.40 -6.69 -3.26
CA PHE A 143 6.97 -6.87 -3.48
C PHE A 143 6.56 -8.31 -3.15
N GLY A 144 5.91 -8.50 -2.00
CA GLY A 144 5.36 -9.79 -1.57
C GLY A 144 3.90 -9.95 -1.99
N VAL A 145 2.99 -9.56 -1.10
CA VAL A 145 1.53 -9.63 -1.33
C VAL A 145 0.94 -8.23 -1.33
N VAL A 146 0.07 -7.95 -2.30
CA VAL A 146 -0.70 -6.71 -2.37
C VAL A 146 -2.18 -7.02 -2.21
N ILE A 147 -2.82 -6.36 -1.25
CA ILE A 147 -4.28 -6.43 -1.05
C ILE A 147 -4.85 -5.07 -1.42
N VAL A 148 -5.72 -5.03 -2.43
CA VAL A 148 -6.32 -3.78 -2.93
C VAL A 148 -7.74 -3.65 -2.39
N ASP A 149 -7.97 -2.60 -1.59
CA ASP A 149 -9.30 -2.16 -1.20
C ASP A 149 -9.87 -1.21 -2.27
N GLU A 150 -11.20 -1.20 -2.41
CA GLU A 150 -11.94 -0.36 -3.39
C GLU A 150 -11.35 -0.41 -4.81
N VAL A 151 -11.08 -1.63 -5.29
CA VAL A 151 -10.44 -1.88 -6.59
C VAL A 151 -11.22 -1.30 -7.77
N ASP A 152 -12.54 -1.18 -7.66
CA ASP A 152 -13.41 -0.53 -8.63
C ASP A 152 -13.09 0.95 -8.77
N SER A 153 -12.98 1.68 -7.66
CA SER A 153 -12.58 3.09 -7.68
C SER A 153 -11.15 3.26 -8.22
N MET A 154 -10.22 2.37 -7.89
CA MET A 154 -8.85 2.46 -8.43
C MET A 154 -8.77 2.21 -9.94
N LEU A 155 -9.48 1.18 -10.43
CA LEU A 155 -9.40 0.78 -11.83
C LEU A 155 -10.25 1.64 -12.76
N ILE A 156 -11.24 2.35 -12.24
CA ILE A 156 -12.15 3.17 -13.05
C ILE A 156 -11.92 4.66 -12.80
N ASP A 157 -12.00 5.10 -11.54
CA ASP A 157 -12.02 6.52 -11.21
C ASP A 157 -10.62 7.14 -11.17
N GLU A 158 -9.62 6.37 -10.71
CA GLU A 158 -8.23 6.85 -10.54
C GLU A 158 -7.27 6.39 -11.64
N LEU A 159 -7.77 5.75 -12.70
CA LEU A 159 -6.93 5.16 -13.77
C LEU A 159 -6.01 6.19 -14.44
N ASP A 160 -6.47 7.45 -14.55
CA ASP A 160 -5.70 8.54 -15.17
C ASP A 160 -4.71 9.21 -14.20
N GLN A 161 -4.75 8.88 -12.90
CA GLN A 161 -3.82 9.46 -11.93
C GLN A 161 -2.46 8.79 -12.03
N THR A 162 -1.54 9.46 -12.73
CA THR A 162 -0.15 9.00 -12.89
C THR A 162 0.78 9.73 -11.90
N ALA A 163 1.49 8.99 -11.06
CA ALA A 163 2.57 9.54 -10.24
C ALA A 163 3.75 9.98 -11.12
N ARG A 164 4.14 11.26 -11.03
CA ARG A 164 5.28 11.82 -11.79
C ARG A 164 6.26 12.55 -10.87
N LEU A 165 7.49 12.06 -10.78
CA LEU A 165 8.58 12.75 -10.10
C LEU A 165 9.20 13.82 -11.01
N ALA A 166 8.91 15.09 -10.74
CA ALA A 166 9.54 16.23 -11.41
C ALA A 166 10.49 16.96 -10.46
N ARG A 167 11.63 17.45 -10.99
CA ARG A 167 12.53 18.37 -10.28
C ARG A 167 12.94 19.49 -11.23
N SER A 168 13.21 20.68 -10.69
CA SER A 168 14.00 21.67 -11.43
C SER A 168 15.39 21.10 -11.67
N MET A 169 15.92 21.25 -12.88
CA MET A 169 17.31 20.88 -13.17
C MET A 169 18.17 22.13 -12.88
N PRO A 170 19.03 22.10 -11.84
CA PRO A 170 19.87 23.24 -11.51
C PRO A 170 20.70 23.67 -12.73
N GLY A 171 20.76 24.96 -13.01
CA GLY A 171 21.51 25.51 -14.15
C GLY A 171 20.71 25.61 -15.45
N MET A 172 19.44 25.17 -15.51
CA MET A 172 18.57 25.43 -16.65
C MET A 172 18.31 26.93 -16.86
N GLU A 173 18.33 27.71 -15.78
CA GLU A 173 18.26 29.16 -15.81
C GLU A 173 19.40 29.80 -16.63
N HIS A 174 20.55 29.14 -16.73
CA HIS A 174 21.69 29.60 -17.53
C HIS A 174 21.62 29.17 -19.00
N ILE A 175 20.86 28.11 -19.29
CA ILE A 175 20.65 27.59 -20.64
C ILE A 175 19.49 28.31 -21.34
N ALA A 176 18.48 28.78 -20.59
CA ALA A 176 17.32 29.47 -21.13
C ALA A 176 17.66 30.69 -22.02
N PRO A 177 18.60 31.59 -21.66
CA PRO A 177 18.99 32.72 -22.52
C PRO A 177 19.63 32.27 -23.84
N ILE A 178 20.43 31.19 -23.81
CA ILE A 178 21.09 30.63 -25.00
C ILE A 178 20.04 30.05 -25.95
N LEU A 179 19.08 29.28 -25.41
CA LEU A 179 17.97 28.73 -26.20
C LEU A 179 17.11 29.83 -26.82
N CYS A 180 16.80 30.91 -26.08
CA CYS A 180 16.12 32.08 -26.63
C CYS A 180 16.91 32.75 -27.77
N GLY A 181 18.24 32.86 -27.62
CA GLY A 181 19.12 33.39 -28.66
C GLY A 181 19.07 32.55 -29.95
N VAL A 182 19.14 31.22 -29.82
CA VAL A 182 19.02 30.30 -30.96
C VAL A 182 17.64 30.39 -31.59
N ALA A 183 16.56 30.38 -30.80
CA ALA A 183 15.19 30.48 -31.32
C ALA A 183 14.96 31.78 -32.12
N ASN A 184 15.45 32.91 -31.61
CA ASN A 184 15.36 34.19 -32.32
C ASN A 184 16.10 34.17 -33.67
N ALA A 185 17.23 33.48 -33.76
CA ALA A 185 17.98 33.35 -35.01
C ALA A 185 17.22 32.50 -36.06
N PHE A 186 16.41 31.55 -35.63
CA PHE A 186 15.56 30.74 -36.52
C PHE A 186 14.25 31.45 -36.91
N CYS A 187 13.64 32.23 -36.01
CA CYS A 187 12.41 32.97 -36.29
C CYS A 187 12.61 34.27 -37.09
N ALA A 188 13.86 34.73 -37.23
CA ALA A 188 14.21 35.92 -38.01
C ALA A 188 14.50 35.64 -39.50
N ASN A 189 14.47 34.37 -39.91
CA ASN A 189 14.46 33.93 -41.32
C ASN A 189 13.06 33.53 -41.76
#